data_AF-A0A6J4S5C8-F1
#
_entry.id   AF-A0A6J4S5C8-F1
#
_cell.length_a   1.000
_cell.length_b   1.000
_cell.length_c   1.000
_cell.angle_alpha   90.00
_cell.angle_beta   90.00
_cell.angle_gamma   90.00
#
_symmetry.space_group_name_H-M   'P 1'
#
loop_
_entity.id
_entity.type
_entity.pdbx_description
1 polymer ?
#
loop_
_entity_poly.entity_id
_entity_poly.type
_entity_poly.pdbx_seq_one_letter_code
_entity_poly.pdbx_strand_id
1 'polypeptide(L)'
;MAGEEPAIIDEEREPPVPLSDDEFKDQLGQVIPHLRAFGRSLSGSRDLADDLVQETLLKAWAARKRFQAGTNMRAWTFIILRNLFLSQMRRARFKGEWDELTASKLLAAPASQDRHIELGDMQRALLHLPQPQREALILVGAGGFAYEEAAEICGCAVGTIKSRVARGRVALEALMTNGKLSSRRDHVAEVGKTALQSIMGEVDDLSRDR
;
A
#
# COMPACT_ATOMS: atom_id res chain seq x y z
N MET A 1 -57.29 -2.79 -15.57
CA MET A 1 -56.13 -1.88 -15.48
C MET A 1 -54.92 -2.72 -15.14
N ALA A 2 -54.15 -3.13 -16.15
CA ALA A 2 -52.84 -3.74 -15.96
C ALA A 2 -51.82 -2.61 -16.15
N GLY A 3 -51.04 -2.31 -15.11
CA GLY A 3 -49.96 -1.35 -15.18
C GLY A 3 -48.78 -1.98 -15.91
N GLU A 4 -48.31 -1.35 -16.97
CA GLU A 4 -47.01 -1.65 -17.59
C GLU A 4 -45.91 -1.26 -16.59
N GLU A 5 -45.12 -2.25 -16.15
CA GLU A 5 -43.82 -1.98 -15.53
C GLU A 5 -42.89 -1.38 -16.59
N PRO A 6 -42.26 -0.21 -16.35
CA PRO A 6 -41.29 0.31 -17.30
C PRO A 6 -40.05 -0.59 -17.28
N ALA A 7 -39.68 -1.08 -18.47
CA ALA A 7 -38.43 -1.78 -18.71
C ALA A 7 -37.26 -0.94 -18.22
N ILE A 8 -36.47 -1.51 -17.30
CA ILE A 8 -35.16 -0.96 -16.96
C ILE A 8 -34.32 -1.07 -18.23
N ILE A 9 -34.06 0.09 -18.83
CA ILE A 9 -33.17 0.24 -19.97
C ILE A 9 -31.79 -0.12 -19.44
N ASP A 10 -31.31 -1.32 -19.81
CA ASP A 10 -29.94 -1.76 -19.56
C ASP A 10 -29.05 -0.78 -20.33
N GLU A 11 -28.44 0.18 -19.63
CA GLU A 11 -27.49 1.12 -20.23
C GLU A 11 -26.42 0.27 -20.93
N GLU A 12 -26.42 0.30 -22.27
CA GLU A 12 -25.37 -0.26 -23.12
C GLU A 12 -24.04 0.37 -22.71
N ARG A 13 -23.40 -0.21 -21.70
CA ARG A 13 -22.08 0.22 -21.26
C ARG A 13 -21.12 -0.16 -22.38
N GLU A 14 -20.75 0.84 -23.18
CA GLU A 14 -19.78 0.70 -24.26
C GLU A 14 -18.60 -0.16 -23.80
N PRO A 15 -18.12 -1.07 -24.67
CA PRO A 15 -17.03 -1.96 -24.31
C PRO A 15 -15.83 -1.11 -23.87
N PRO A 16 -15.17 -1.47 -22.75
CA PRO A 16 -14.10 -0.66 -22.20
C PRO A 16 -13.00 -0.46 -23.24
N VAL A 17 -12.80 0.78 -23.66
CA VAL A 17 -11.72 1.14 -24.60
C VAL A 17 -10.39 1.04 -23.83
N PRO A 18 -9.44 0.20 -24.28
CA PRO A 18 -8.12 0.16 -23.66
C PRO A 18 -7.36 1.45 -23.97
N LEU A 19 -6.48 1.87 -23.07
CA LEU A 19 -5.52 2.93 -23.35
C LEU A 19 -4.57 2.52 -24.50
N SER A 20 -4.07 3.50 -25.24
CA SER A 20 -2.92 3.26 -26.11
C SER A 20 -1.68 2.84 -25.30
N ASP A 21 -0.73 2.18 -25.94
CA ASP A 21 0.50 1.70 -25.27
C ASP A 21 1.29 2.88 -24.67
N ASP A 22 1.28 4.05 -25.30
CA ASP A 22 1.97 5.26 -24.82
C ASP A 22 1.24 5.88 -23.61
N GLU A 23 -0.08 6.08 -23.68
CA GLU A 23 -0.86 6.60 -22.55
C GLU A 23 -0.79 5.67 -21.34
N PHE A 24 -0.83 4.35 -21.58
CA PHE A 24 -0.68 3.37 -20.51
C PHE A 24 0.71 3.45 -19.88
N LYS A 25 1.77 3.59 -20.67
CA LYS A 25 3.14 3.73 -20.18
C LYS A 25 3.30 4.98 -19.31
N ASP A 26 2.72 6.09 -19.74
CA ASP A 26 2.78 7.36 -18.99
C ASP A 26 2.05 7.25 -17.65
N GLN A 27 0.82 6.72 -17.65
CA GLN A 27 0.07 6.48 -16.42
C GLN A 27 0.78 5.47 -15.50
N LEU A 28 1.38 4.42 -16.06
CA LEU A 28 2.14 3.44 -15.30
C LEU A 28 3.41 4.06 -14.68
N GLY A 29 4.07 4.97 -15.41
CA GLY A 29 5.24 5.72 -14.91
C GLY A 29 4.90 6.58 -13.70
N GLN A 30 3.75 7.26 -13.72
CA GLN A 30 3.29 8.13 -12.64
C GLN A 30 3.04 7.38 -11.32
N VAL A 31 2.68 6.09 -11.37
CA VAL A 31 2.39 5.32 -10.15
C VAL A 31 3.63 4.68 -9.51
N ILE A 32 4.81 4.71 -10.16
CA ILE A 32 6.03 4.06 -9.68
C ILE A 32 6.45 4.52 -8.26
N PRO A 33 6.49 5.83 -7.94
CA PRO A 33 6.88 6.28 -6.59
C PRO A 33 5.95 5.73 -5.51
N HIS A 34 4.64 5.70 -5.78
CA HIS A 34 3.62 5.17 -4.87
C HIS A 34 3.77 3.65 -4.67
N LEU A 35 4.04 2.90 -5.75
CA LEU A 35 4.29 1.46 -5.67
C LEU A 35 5.54 1.14 -4.84
N ARG A 36 6.62 1.93 -4.98
CA ARG A 36 7.83 1.78 -4.15
C ARG A 36 7.59 2.11 -2.68
N ALA A 37 6.85 3.17 -2.39
CA ALA A 37 6.46 3.51 -1.02
C ALA A 37 5.63 2.39 -0.38
N PHE A 38 4.62 1.90 -1.12
CA PHE A 38 3.77 0.80 -0.67
C PHE A 38 4.57 -0.49 -0.46
N GLY A 39 5.38 -0.89 -1.44
CA GLY A 39 6.26 -2.05 -1.35
C GLY A 39 7.18 -2.00 -0.12
N ARG A 40 7.84 -0.87 0.14
CA ARG A 40 8.72 -0.68 1.31
C ARG A 40 7.96 -0.81 2.63
N SER A 41 6.77 -0.22 2.71
CA SER A 41 5.94 -0.31 3.91
C SER A 41 5.38 -1.72 4.18
N LEU A 42 5.18 -2.53 3.13
CA LEU A 42 4.74 -3.92 3.25
C LEU A 42 5.87 -4.89 3.60
N SER A 43 7.01 -4.77 2.91
CA SER A 43 8.14 -5.69 2.99
C SER A 43 9.14 -5.34 4.10
N GLY A 44 9.23 -4.06 4.45
CA GLY A 44 10.25 -3.56 5.36
C GLY A 44 11.67 -3.49 4.77
N SER A 45 11.85 -3.83 3.49
CA SER A 45 13.15 -3.88 2.80
C SER A 45 13.09 -3.12 1.49
N ARG A 46 14.10 -2.29 1.23
CA ARG A 46 14.22 -1.52 0.00
C ARG A 46 14.43 -2.42 -1.22
N ASP A 47 15.36 -3.36 -1.13
CA ASP A 47 15.71 -4.23 -2.26
C ASP A 47 14.53 -5.12 -2.65
N LEU A 48 13.87 -5.73 -1.65
CA LEU A 48 12.66 -6.53 -1.89
C LEU A 48 11.52 -5.68 -2.46
N ALA A 49 11.40 -4.41 -2.04
CA ALA A 49 10.38 -3.51 -2.58
C ALA A 49 10.67 -3.15 -4.05
N ASP A 50 11.92 -2.90 -4.39
CA ASP A 50 12.32 -2.53 -5.75
C ASP A 50 12.11 -3.70 -6.72
N ASP A 51 12.47 -4.92 -6.31
CA ASP A 51 12.19 -6.16 -7.08
C ASP A 51 10.68 -6.40 -7.23
N LEU A 52 9.92 -6.24 -6.16
CA LEU A 52 8.47 -6.39 -6.15
C LEU A 52 7.79 -5.39 -7.10
N VAL A 53 8.26 -4.14 -7.12
CA VAL A 53 7.77 -3.11 -8.04
C VAL A 53 8.14 -3.47 -9.47
N GLN A 54 9.38 -3.88 -9.74
CA GLN A 54 9.78 -4.26 -11.09
C GLN A 54 8.90 -5.38 -11.66
N GLU A 55 8.69 -6.46 -10.89
CA GLU A 55 7.82 -7.56 -11.32
C GLU A 55 6.35 -7.10 -11.46
N THR A 56 5.89 -6.18 -10.61
CA THR A 56 4.56 -5.55 -10.74
C THR A 56 4.42 -4.81 -12.07
N LEU A 57 5.40 -3.98 -12.44
CA LEU A 57 5.39 -3.21 -13.69
C LEU A 57 5.38 -4.12 -14.91
N LEU A 58 6.16 -5.21 -14.89
CA LEU A 58 6.16 -6.22 -15.96
C LEU A 58 4.79 -6.89 -16.11
N LYS A 59 4.16 -7.27 -14.99
CA LYS A 59 2.81 -7.87 -15.01
C LYS A 59 1.75 -6.87 -15.46
N ALA A 60 1.84 -5.62 -15.02
CA ALA A 60 0.95 -4.55 -15.46
C ALA A 60 1.05 -4.32 -16.97
N TRP A 61 2.27 -4.22 -17.51
CA TRP A 61 2.51 -4.08 -18.94
C TRP A 61 1.99 -5.28 -19.75
N ALA A 62 2.20 -6.50 -19.26
CA ALA A 62 1.67 -7.70 -19.89
C ALA A 62 0.13 -7.75 -19.87
N ALA A 63 -0.49 -7.19 -18.82
CA ALA A 63 -1.94 -7.15 -18.64
C ALA A 63 -2.59 -5.85 -19.15
N ARG A 64 -1.85 -4.94 -19.79
CA ARG A 64 -2.32 -3.57 -20.12
C ARG A 64 -3.63 -3.52 -20.91
N LYS A 65 -3.87 -4.50 -21.79
CA LYS A 65 -5.13 -4.61 -22.56
C LYS A 65 -6.36 -4.91 -21.69
N ARG A 66 -6.16 -5.35 -20.44
CA ARG A 66 -7.22 -5.61 -19.45
C ARG A 66 -7.51 -4.41 -18.56
N PHE A 67 -6.67 -3.37 -18.63
CA PHE A 67 -6.93 -2.13 -17.93
C PHE A 67 -8.04 -1.36 -18.66
N GLN A 68 -9.04 -0.91 -17.90
CA GLN A 68 -10.14 -0.12 -18.44
C GLN A 68 -9.79 1.36 -18.30
N ALA A 69 -9.74 2.08 -19.43
CA ALA A 69 -9.53 3.53 -19.41
C ALA A 69 -10.59 4.23 -18.54
N GLY A 70 -10.18 5.30 -17.85
CA GLY A 70 -11.05 6.02 -16.91
C GLY A 70 -11.17 5.39 -15.52
N THR A 71 -10.62 4.19 -15.30
CA THR A 71 -10.50 3.60 -13.95
C THR A 71 -9.20 4.02 -13.26
N ASN A 72 -9.08 3.73 -11.96
CA ASN A 72 -7.94 4.15 -11.15
C ASN A 72 -6.70 3.26 -11.40
N MET A 73 -5.74 3.74 -12.21
CA MET A 73 -4.45 3.08 -12.48
C MET A 73 -3.69 2.73 -11.18
N ARG A 74 -3.75 3.62 -10.19
CA ARG A 74 -3.07 3.41 -8.90
C ARG A 74 -3.70 2.25 -8.14
N ALA A 75 -5.02 2.19 -8.03
CA ALA A 75 -5.70 1.07 -7.38
C ALA A 75 -5.44 -0.26 -8.11
N TRP A 76 -5.51 -0.25 -9.45
CA TRP A 76 -5.29 -1.42 -10.28
C TRP A 76 -3.87 -1.99 -10.14
N THR A 77 -2.84 -1.13 -10.17
CA THR A 77 -1.45 -1.56 -9.97
C THR A 77 -1.17 -2.01 -8.52
N PHE A 78 -1.82 -1.41 -7.53
CA PHE A 78 -1.73 -1.83 -6.13
C PHE A 78 -2.32 -3.24 -5.91
N ILE A 79 -3.40 -3.60 -6.60
CA ILE A 79 -3.95 -4.96 -6.62
C ILE A 79 -2.90 -5.96 -7.11
N ILE A 80 -2.23 -5.65 -8.23
CA ILE A 80 -1.19 -6.52 -8.81
C ILE A 80 -0.04 -6.71 -7.81
N LEU A 81 0.49 -5.60 -7.28
CA LEU A 81 1.61 -5.61 -6.32
C LEU A 81 1.26 -6.42 -5.08
N ARG A 82 0.09 -6.17 -4.49
CA ARG A 82 -0.40 -6.89 -3.31
C ARG A 82 -0.47 -8.39 -3.56
N ASN A 83 -1.11 -8.79 -4.66
CA ASN A 83 -1.32 -10.20 -4.97
C ASN A 83 0.02 -10.91 -5.18
N LEU A 84 0.96 -10.23 -5.83
CA LEU A 84 2.32 -10.71 -6.00
C LEU A 84 3.03 -10.88 -4.64
N PHE A 85 2.99 -9.88 -3.77
CA PHE A 85 3.60 -9.95 -2.43
C PHE A 85 3.03 -11.10 -1.60
N LEU A 86 1.70 -11.25 -1.56
CA LEU A 86 1.04 -12.35 -0.86
C LEU A 86 1.43 -13.73 -1.42
N SER A 87 1.58 -13.82 -2.75
CA SER A 87 2.04 -15.04 -3.41
C SER A 87 3.50 -15.38 -3.08
N GLN A 88 4.39 -14.40 -3.10
CA GLN A 88 5.79 -14.55 -2.68
C GLN A 88 5.88 -15.00 -1.21
N MET A 89 5.12 -14.35 -0.31
CA MET A 89 5.10 -14.70 1.11
C MET A 89 4.56 -16.12 1.38
N ARG A 90 3.51 -16.56 0.67
CA ARG A 90 3.04 -17.96 0.79
C ARG A 90 4.12 -18.94 0.34
N ARG A 91 4.75 -18.73 -0.82
CA ARG A 91 5.82 -19.60 -1.33
C ARG A 91 7.02 -19.67 -0.38
N ALA A 92 7.42 -18.52 0.16
CA ALA A 92 8.46 -18.37 1.18
C ALA A 92 8.23 -19.26 2.41
N ARG A 93 7.00 -19.27 2.95
CA ARG A 93 6.63 -20.11 4.10
C ARG A 93 6.77 -21.61 3.83
N PHE A 94 6.51 -22.06 2.60
CA PHE A 94 6.59 -23.48 2.22
C PHE A 94 8.01 -23.95 1.90
N LYS A 95 8.95 -23.05 1.61
CA LYS A 95 10.34 -23.39 1.29
C LYS A 95 11.25 -23.55 2.52
N GLY A 96 10.78 -23.26 3.73
CA GLY A 96 11.62 -23.28 4.93
C GLY A 96 12.70 -22.18 4.98
N GLU A 97 12.80 -21.34 3.95
CA GLU A 97 13.83 -20.29 3.79
C GLU A 97 13.52 -18.98 4.56
N TRP A 98 12.64 -19.04 5.55
CA TRP A 98 12.44 -17.95 6.51
C TRP A 98 12.71 -18.47 7.91
N ASP A 99 13.91 -19.04 8.08
CA ASP A 99 14.56 -19.14 9.37
C ASP A 99 14.73 -17.72 9.94
N GLU A 100 14.61 -17.62 11.26
CA GLU A 100 14.63 -16.51 12.24
C GLU A 100 15.36 -15.17 11.89
N LEU A 101 16.14 -15.13 10.81
CA LEU A 101 17.06 -14.07 10.42
C LEU A 101 16.39 -12.83 9.82
N THR A 102 15.26 -12.94 9.12
CA THR A 102 14.65 -11.75 8.47
C THR A 102 13.82 -10.90 9.41
N ALA A 103 13.28 -11.48 10.49
CA ALA A 103 12.74 -10.71 11.61
C ALA A 103 13.85 -9.91 12.32
N SER A 104 15.07 -10.46 12.36
CA SER A 104 16.24 -9.87 13.02
C SER A 104 16.97 -8.81 12.18
N LYS A 105 17.06 -8.99 10.85
CA LYS A 105 17.70 -8.01 9.94
C LYS A 105 16.88 -6.74 9.71
N LEU A 106 15.58 -6.78 10.01
CA LEU A 106 14.69 -5.62 9.98
C LEU A 106 14.99 -4.58 11.09
N LEU A 107 15.86 -4.93 12.05
CA LEU A 107 16.15 -4.12 13.23
C LEU A 107 17.46 -3.32 13.14
N ALA A 108 18.23 -3.43 12.06
CA ALA A 108 19.54 -2.79 11.94
C ALA A 108 19.65 -1.95 10.65
N ALA A 109 19.12 -0.73 10.70
CA ALA A 109 19.49 0.34 9.75
C ALA A 109 20.27 1.43 10.52
N PRO A 110 21.39 1.96 9.99
CA PRO A 110 22.18 2.99 10.67
C PRO A 110 21.50 4.36 10.61
N ALA A 111 21.78 5.16 11.65
CA ALA A 111 21.12 6.42 11.99
C ALA A 111 21.52 7.60 11.09
N SER A 112 20.57 8.51 10.84
CA SER A 112 20.85 9.91 10.50
C SER A 112 19.64 10.79 10.79
N GLN A 113 19.81 11.86 11.58
CA GLN A 113 18.86 12.97 11.85
C GLN A 113 17.50 12.59 12.47
N ASP A 114 17.12 13.29 13.54
CA ASP A 114 16.03 12.95 14.48
C ASP A 114 14.67 12.63 13.81
N ARG A 115 14.39 13.20 12.64
CA ARG A 115 13.18 12.89 11.84
C ARG A 115 13.19 11.49 11.22
N HIS A 116 14.34 10.96 10.79
CA HIS A 116 14.43 9.59 10.26
C HIS A 116 14.28 8.53 11.35
N ILE A 117 14.54 8.87 12.62
CA ILE A 117 14.35 7.97 13.76
C ILE A 117 12.85 7.68 13.95
N GLU A 118 12.01 8.72 13.92
CA GLU A 118 10.55 8.57 14.03
C GLU A 118 9.96 7.75 12.88
N LEU A 119 10.45 7.97 11.64
CA LEU A 119 10.00 7.21 10.47
C LEU A 119 10.43 5.74 10.53
N GLY A 120 11.66 5.48 11.00
CA GLY A 120 12.15 4.12 11.23
C GLY A 120 11.37 3.40 12.33
N ASP A 121 11.04 4.09 13.43
CA ASP A 121 10.23 3.55 14.53
C ASP A 121 8.82 3.20 14.07
N MET A 122 8.18 4.10 13.30
CA MET A 122 6.86 3.84 12.72
C MET A 122 6.89 2.65 11.74
N GLN A 123 7.91 2.56 10.87
CA GLN A 123 8.06 1.42 9.96
C GLN A 123 8.22 0.10 10.73
N ARG A 124 9.05 0.09 11.78
CA ARG A 124 9.20 -1.08 12.65
C ARG A 124 7.88 -1.43 13.34
N ALA A 125 7.15 -0.45 13.85
CA ALA A 125 5.85 -0.66 14.51
C ALA A 125 4.80 -1.23 13.55
N LEU A 126 4.72 -0.71 12.32
CA LEU A 126 3.84 -1.25 11.28
C LEU A 126 4.14 -2.73 10.99
N LEU A 127 5.42 -3.11 10.96
CA LEU A 127 5.82 -4.48 10.67
C LEU A 127 5.47 -5.49 11.78
N HIS A 128 5.26 -5.01 13.02
CA HIS A 128 4.74 -5.82 14.12
C HIS A 128 3.23 -6.09 14.03
N LEU A 129 2.50 -5.32 13.22
CA LEU A 129 1.07 -5.53 13.05
C LEU A 129 0.78 -6.79 12.22
N PRO A 130 -0.36 -7.46 12.46
CA PRO A 130 -0.90 -8.44 11.54
C PRO A 130 -0.99 -7.85 10.13
N GLN A 131 -0.55 -8.60 9.13
CA GLN A 131 -0.47 -8.13 7.75
C GLN A 131 -1.77 -7.47 7.22
N PRO A 132 -2.98 -8.03 7.45
CA PRO A 132 -4.21 -7.37 6.97
C PRO A 132 -4.48 -6.02 7.63
N GLN A 133 -4.00 -5.80 8.86
CA GLN A 133 -4.13 -4.52 9.57
C GLN A 133 -3.09 -3.53 9.06
N ARG A 134 -1.82 -3.95 8.92
CA ARG A 134 -0.75 -3.15 8.32
C ARG A 134 -1.18 -2.65 6.93
N GLU A 135 -1.62 -3.56 6.07
CA GLU A 135 -2.08 -3.26 4.72
C GLU A 135 -3.21 -2.21 4.72
N ALA A 136 -4.24 -2.39 5.55
CA ALA A 136 -5.37 -1.46 5.61
C ALA A 136 -4.95 -0.06 6.09
N LEU A 137 -4.05 0.04 7.07
CA LEU A 137 -3.51 1.31 7.54
C LEU A 137 -2.73 2.04 6.47
N ILE A 138 -1.89 1.32 5.73
CA ILE A 138 -1.09 1.92 4.68
C ILE A 138 -1.99 2.40 3.54
N LEU A 139 -2.96 1.59 3.09
CA LEU A 139 -3.84 1.98 1.99
C LEU A 139 -4.68 3.23 2.32
N VAL A 140 -5.32 3.24 3.49
CA VAL A 140 -6.23 4.35 3.87
C VAL A 140 -5.46 5.55 4.41
N GLY A 141 -4.51 5.34 5.32
CA GLY A 141 -3.81 6.42 6.01
C GLY A 141 -2.71 7.06 5.17
N ALA A 142 -1.92 6.24 4.47
CA ALA A 142 -0.77 6.70 3.70
C ALA A 142 -1.19 6.92 2.24
N GLY A 143 -1.74 5.87 1.63
CA GLY A 143 -2.16 5.82 0.24
C GLY A 143 -3.32 6.77 -0.07
N GLY A 144 -4.04 7.25 0.93
CA GLY A 144 -5.18 8.16 0.73
C GLY A 144 -6.29 7.54 -0.11
N PHE A 145 -6.38 6.21 -0.15
CA PHE A 145 -7.49 5.53 -0.81
C PHE A 145 -8.76 5.66 0.04
N ALA A 146 -9.90 5.80 -0.64
CA ALA A 146 -11.18 5.65 0.01
C ALA A 146 -11.33 4.23 0.57
N TYR A 147 -12.25 4.04 1.54
CA TYR A 147 -12.46 2.73 2.14
C TYR A 147 -12.93 1.69 1.11
N GLU A 148 -13.68 2.13 0.11
CA GLU A 148 -14.21 1.37 -1.01
C GLU A 148 -13.07 0.89 -1.91
N GLU A 149 -12.18 1.79 -2.34
CA GLU A 149 -11.01 1.43 -3.15
C GLU A 149 -10.04 0.51 -2.38
N ALA A 150 -9.81 0.78 -1.09
CA ALA A 150 -8.98 -0.10 -0.25
C ALA A 150 -9.60 -1.49 -0.10
N ALA A 151 -10.93 -1.59 -0.08
CA ALA A 151 -11.67 -2.85 -0.01
C ALA A 151 -11.53 -3.65 -1.30
N GLU A 152 -11.62 -2.98 -2.45
CA GLU A 152 -11.32 -3.57 -3.76
C GLU A 152 -9.87 -4.07 -3.84
N ILE A 153 -8.90 -3.24 -3.44
CA ILE A 153 -7.48 -3.61 -3.42
C ILE A 153 -7.24 -4.86 -2.56
N CYS A 154 -7.87 -4.91 -1.39
CA CYS A 154 -7.74 -6.02 -0.45
C CYS A 154 -8.56 -7.26 -0.81
N GLY A 155 -9.52 -7.14 -1.73
CA GLY A 155 -10.51 -8.19 -2.04
C GLY A 155 -11.38 -8.56 -0.84
N CYS A 156 -11.91 -7.58 -0.10
CA CYS A 156 -12.79 -7.83 1.05
C CYS A 156 -13.89 -6.77 1.19
N ALA A 157 -14.87 -6.97 2.07
CA ALA A 157 -15.93 -5.98 2.31
C ALA A 157 -15.40 -4.67 2.93
N VAL A 158 -16.07 -3.54 2.62
CA VAL A 158 -15.73 -2.20 3.17
C VAL A 158 -15.71 -2.19 4.70
N GLY A 159 -16.68 -2.84 5.35
CA GLY A 159 -16.72 -2.99 6.81
C GLY A 159 -15.49 -3.72 7.37
N THR A 160 -14.92 -4.65 6.60
CA THR A 160 -13.68 -5.35 6.96
C THR A 160 -12.49 -4.41 6.94
N ILE A 161 -12.39 -3.50 5.96
CA ILE A 161 -11.34 -2.46 5.97
C ILE A 161 -11.51 -1.54 7.17
N LYS A 162 -12.72 -1.02 7.42
CA LYS A 162 -12.98 -0.13 8.56
C LYS A 162 -12.55 -0.77 9.88
N SER A 163 -12.91 -2.03 10.11
CA SER A 163 -12.52 -2.76 11.34
C SER A 163 -11.01 -3.10 11.39
N ARG A 164 -10.34 -3.32 10.26
CA ARG A 164 -8.88 -3.52 10.20
C ARG A 164 -8.12 -2.23 10.50
N VAL A 165 -8.58 -1.10 9.94
CA VAL A 165 -8.01 0.23 10.22
C VAL A 165 -8.18 0.58 11.69
N ALA A 166 -9.39 0.43 12.25
CA ALA A 166 -9.65 0.73 13.65
C ALA A 166 -8.73 -0.07 14.60
N ARG A 167 -8.68 -1.40 14.41
CA ARG A 167 -7.80 -2.28 15.22
C ARG A 167 -6.32 -1.99 14.99
N GLY A 168 -5.94 -1.75 13.75
CA GLY A 168 -4.57 -1.41 13.38
C GLY A 168 -4.11 -0.12 14.05
N ARG A 169 -4.96 0.93 14.11
CA ARG A 169 -4.63 2.20 14.76
C ARG A 169 -4.37 2.01 16.25
N VAL A 170 -5.26 1.31 16.95
CA VAL A 170 -5.11 1.00 18.38
C VAL A 170 -3.83 0.19 18.64
N ALA A 171 -3.56 -0.81 17.81
CA ALA A 171 -2.35 -1.63 17.95
C ALA A 171 -1.07 -0.84 17.66
N LEU A 172 -1.09 0.01 16.63
CA LEU A 172 0.04 0.86 16.26
C LEU A 172 0.33 1.89 17.37
N GLU A 173 -0.70 2.56 17.87
CA GLU A 173 -0.59 3.50 18.98
C GLU A 173 -0.01 2.81 20.23
N ALA A 174 -0.51 1.63 20.58
CA ALA A 174 0.05 0.86 21.69
C ALA A 174 1.52 0.48 21.49
N LEU A 175 1.95 0.15 20.26
CA LEU A 175 3.35 -0.15 19.96
C LEU A 175 4.25 1.09 20.05
N MET A 176 3.75 2.24 19.61
CA MET A 176 4.48 3.52 19.65
C MET A 176 4.58 4.08 21.08
N THR A 177 3.51 3.98 21.88
CA THR A 177 3.44 4.55 23.23
C THR A 177 4.04 3.64 24.31
N ASN A 178 3.83 2.32 24.23
CA ASN A 178 4.27 1.39 25.28
C ASN A 178 5.72 0.89 25.12
N GLY A 179 6.50 1.45 24.20
CA GLY A 179 7.95 1.24 24.12
C GLY A 179 8.42 -0.21 23.86
N LYS A 180 7.57 -1.10 23.34
CA LYS A 180 8.02 -2.45 22.91
C LYS A 180 8.98 -2.41 21.72
N LEU A 181 9.09 -1.25 21.08
CA LEU A 181 10.25 -0.86 20.28
C LEU A 181 10.98 0.18 21.10
N SER A 182 12.28 0.00 21.34
CA SER A 182 13.09 0.96 22.08
C SER A 182 13.03 2.33 21.38
N SER A 183 12.11 3.18 21.83
CA SER A 183 12.01 4.58 21.45
C SER A 183 12.93 5.35 22.38
N ARG A 184 13.95 5.98 21.82
CA ARG A 184 14.77 6.96 22.54
C ARG A 184 14.12 8.33 22.41
N ARG A 185 13.20 8.59 23.34
CA ARG A 185 12.72 9.87 23.89
C ARG A 185 11.92 10.84 23.00
N ASP A 186 10.72 11.12 23.53
CA ASP A 186 10.16 12.43 23.90
C ASP A 186 10.55 13.65 23.05
N HIS A 187 9.69 14.01 22.09
CA HIS A 187 9.37 15.42 21.83
C HIS A 187 7.91 15.60 21.39
N VAL A 188 7.33 16.69 21.89
CA VAL A 188 5.92 17.06 21.79
C VAL A 188 5.53 17.37 20.34
N ALA A 189 4.58 16.61 19.81
CA ALA A 189 4.07 16.81 18.45
C ALA A 189 3.03 17.94 18.42
N GLU A 190 3.30 18.94 17.58
CA GLU A 190 2.31 19.88 17.07
C GLU A 190 1.25 19.11 16.24
N VAL A 191 -0.02 19.41 16.54
CA VAL A 191 -1.19 18.80 15.91
C VAL A 191 -1.33 19.32 14.48
N GLY A 192 -1.22 18.44 13.48
CA GLY A 192 -1.64 18.79 12.11
C GLY A 192 -1.21 17.88 10.97
N LYS A 193 -0.17 17.06 11.12
CA LYS A 193 0.26 16.11 10.08
C LYS A 193 0.67 14.78 10.71
N THR A 194 0.12 13.67 10.22
CA THR A 194 0.53 12.34 10.67
C THR A 194 1.93 12.03 10.13
N ALA A 195 2.78 11.33 10.90
CA ALA A 195 4.12 10.90 10.46
C ALA A 195 4.07 10.14 9.11
N LEU A 196 2.97 9.42 8.87
CA LEU A 196 2.67 8.70 7.63
C LEU A 196 2.45 9.63 6.42
N GLN A 197 1.80 10.78 6.62
CA GLN A 197 1.69 11.83 5.60
C GLN A 197 3.05 12.49 5.33
N SER A 198 3.95 12.55 6.32
CA SER A 198 5.32 13.03 6.10
C SER A 198 6.15 12.05 5.27
N ILE A 199 6.02 10.73 5.49
CA ILE A 199 6.68 9.71 4.66
C ILE A 199 6.25 9.81 3.20
N MET A 200 4.96 9.96 2.96
CA MET A 200 4.46 10.00 1.57
C MET A 200 4.65 11.36 0.92
N GLY A 201 4.61 12.46 1.69
CA GLY A 201 4.96 13.79 1.22
C GLY A 201 6.44 13.91 0.83
N GLU A 202 7.35 13.31 1.60
CA GLU A 202 8.79 13.35 1.27
C GLU A 202 9.14 12.52 0.02
N VAL A 203 8.37 11.47 -0.29
CA VAL A 203 8.52 10.72 -1.55
C VAL A 203 8.00 11.53 -2.75
N ASP A 204 6.93 12.31 -2.56
CA ASP A 204 6.43 13.25 -3.57
C ASP A 204 7.44 14.41 -3.79
N ASP A 205 8.05 14.96 -2.74
CA ASP A 205 9.06 16.02 -2.86
C ASP A 205 10.34 15.53 -3.54
N LEU A 206 10.81 14.30 -3.23
CA LEU A 206 11.94 13.66 -3.93
C LEU A 206 11.65 13.31 -5.39
N SER A 207 10.37 13.27 -5.79
CA SER A 207 9.95 13.02 -7.18
C SER A 207 9.77 14.31 -8.00
N ARG A 208 9.74 15.48 -7.35
CA ARG A 208 9.63 16.80 -7.99
C ARG A 208 10.97 17.43 -8.34
N ASP A 209 12.06 16.95 -7.75
CA ASP A 209 13.41 17.52 -7.88
C ASP A 209 14.33 16.73 -8.84
N ARG A 210 13.78 16.09 -9.87
CA ARG A 210 14.58 15.45 -10.92
C ARG A 210 13.97 15.53 -12.31
#